data_AF-A0A7W1JWI9-F1
#
_entry.id   AF-A0A7W1JWI9-F1
#
_cell.length_a   1.000
_cell.length_b   1.000
_cell.length_c   1.000
_cell.angle_alpha   90.00
_cell.angle_beta   90.00
_cell.angle_gamma   90.00
#
_symmetry.space_group_name_H-M   'P 1'
#
loop_
_entity.id
_entity.type
_entity.pdbx_description
1 polymer ?
#
loop_
_entity_poly.entity_id
_entity_poly.type
_entity_poly.pdbx_seq_one_letter_code
_entity_poly.pdbx_strand_id
1 'polypeptide(L)' 'MHAIELSDEELRLLHAALHSYLDDFGHDEADVLRSVKALIAKLPPPA' A
#
# COMPACT_ATOMS: atom_id res chain seq x y z
N MET A 1 -7.00 -8.49 15.35
CA MET A 1 -6.16 -7.30 15.14
C MET A 1 -4.73 -7.79 15.14
N HIS A 2 -3.96 -7.49 14.10
CA HIS A 2 -2.55 -7.89 13.99
C HIS A 2 -1.72 -6.62 13.87
N ALA A 3 -0.61 -6.53 14.60
CA ALA A 3 0.35 -5.45 14.51
C ALA A 3 1.61 -5.98 13.84
N ILE A 4 2.20 -5.16 12.97
CA ILE A 4 3.48 -5.43 12.31
C ILE A 4 4.36 -4.21 12.57
N GLU A 5 5.59 -4.45 13.01
CA GLU A 5 6.59 -3.40 13.16
C GLU A 5 7.38 -3.28 11.85
N LEU A 6 7.57 -2.04 11.39
CA LEU A 6 8.31 -1.72 10.17
C LEU A 6 9.33 -0.64 10.52
N SER A 7 10.56 -0.80 10.06
CA SER A 7 11.53 0.29 9.98
C SER A 7 11.12 1.32 8.92
N ASP A 8 11.71 2.52 8.97
CA ASP A 8 11.44 3.58 7.98
C ASP A 8 11.79 3.14 6.55
N GLU A 9 12.78 2.26 6.40
CA GLU A 9 13.14 1.69 5.09
C GLU A 9 12.09 0.69 4.60
N GLU A 10 11.65 -0.23 5.47
CA GLU A 10 10.60 -1.19 5.12
C GLU A 10 9.27 -0.50 4.85
N LEU A 11 8.94 0.56 5.58
CA LEU A 11 7.76 1.38 5.32
C LEU A 11 7.83 2.06 3.95
N ARG A 12 8.99 2.63 3.60
CA ARG A 12 9.21 3.24 2.27
C ARG A 12 9.10 2.19 1.16
N LEU A 13 9.69 1.01 1.34
CA LEU A 13 9.57 -0.10 0.41
C LEU A 13 8.13 -0.57 0.24
N LEU A 14 7.38 -0.66 1.35
CA LEU A 14 5.97 -1.04 1.33
C LEU A 14 5.11 -0.05 0.55
N HIS A 15 5.31 1.26 0.79
CA HIS A 15 4.65 2.31 -0.01
C HIS A 15 4.93 2.15 -1.49
N ALA A 16 6.20 1.98 -1.88
CA ALA A 16 6.59 1.82 -3.28
C ALA A 16 5.94 0.59 -3.93
N ALA A 17 5.93 -0.56 -3.23
CA ALA A 17 5.34 -1.79 -3.74
C ALA A 17 3.82 -1.66 -3.95
N LEU A 18 3.09 -1.06 -2.99
CA LEU A 18 1.64 -0.88 -3.11
C LEU A 18 1.29 0.11 -4.22
N HIS A 19 2.08 1.17 -4.41
CA HIS A 19 1.89 2.10 -5.52
C HIS A 19 2.19 1.45 -6.87
N SER A 20 3.28 0.71 -7.01
CA SER A 20 3.58 -0.04 -8.24
C SER A 20 2.47 -1.03 -8.58
N TYR A 21 1.90 -1.69 -7.57
CA TYR A 21 0.79 -2.62 -7.77
C TYR A 21 -0.48 -1.91 -8.25
N LEU A 22 -0.73 -0.67 -7.81
CA LEU A 22 -1.84 0.15 -8.30
C LEU A 22 -1.64 0.59 -9.75
N ASP A 23 -0.40 0.92 -10.14
CA ASP A 23 -0.09 1.41 -11.48
C ASP A 23 -0.26 0.31 -12.55
N ASP A 24 -0.08 -0.95 -12.17
CA ASP A 24 -0.22 -2.12 -13.06
C ASP A 24 -1.68 -2.62 -13.18
N PHE A 25 -2.60 -2.15 -12.34
CA PHE A 25 -4.00 -2.62 -12.35
C PHE A 25 -4.87 -1.94 -13.40
N GLY A 26 -5.69 -2.76 -14.08
CA GLY A 26 -6.68 -2.33 -15.03
C GLY A 26 -8.03 -2.02 -14.38
N HIS A 27 -9.05 -1.84 -15.23
CA HIS A 27 -10.40 -1.51 -14.78
C HIS A 27 -11.15 -2.69 -14.12
N ASP A 28 -10.70 -3.93 -14.37
CA ASP A 28 -11.35 -5.14 -13.88
C ASP A 28 -11.00 -5.45 -12.41
N GLU A 29 -9.92 -4.86 -11.88
CA GLU A 29 -9.48 -5.05 -10.50
C GLU A 29 -9.93 -3.94 -9.53
N ALA A 30 -11.05 -3.27 -9.83
CA ALA A 30 -11.55 -2.13 -9.06
C ALA A 30 -11.65 -2.38 -7.54
N ASP A 31 -11.98 -3.60 -7.11
CA ASP A 31 -12.08 -3.96 -5.70
C ASP A 31 -10.72 -4.16 -5.02
N VAL A 32 -9.74 -4.68 -5.76
CA VAL A 32 -8.35 -4.78 -5.27
C VAL A 32 -7.74 -3.39 -5.17
N LEU A 33 -7.93 -2.56 -6.19
CA LEU A 33 -7.50 -1.16 -6.20
C LEU A 33 -8.05 -0.38 -5.00
N ARG A 34 -9.35 -0.57 -4.70
CA ARG A 34 -10.00 0.06 -3.54
C ARG A 34 -9.42 -0.45 -2.22
N SER A 35 -9.15 -1.74 -2.13
CA SER A 35 -8.55 -2.36 -0.94
C SER A 35 -7.13 -1.86 -0.68
N VAL A 36 -6.30 -1.78 -1.73
CA VAL A 36 -4.92 -1.27 -1.63
C VAL A 36 -4.92 0.21 -1.23
N LYS A 37 -5.76 1.04 -1.85
CA LYS A 37 -5.94 2.46 -1.44
C LYS A 37 -6.32 2.60 0.03
N ALA A 38 -7.21 1.74 0.53
CA ALA A 38 -7.60 1.74 1.94
C ALA A 38 -6.48 1.27 2.89
N LEU A 39 -5.56 0.43 2.41
CA LEU A 39 -4.36 0.05 3.17
C LEU A 39 -3.34 1.18 3.21
N ILE A 40 -3.05 1.83 2.08
CA ILE A 40 -2.13 2.98 2.01
C ILE A 40 -2.60 4.10 2.94
N ALA A 41 -3.90 4.37 3.00
CA ALA A 41 -4.47 5.39 3.89
C ALA A 41 -4.27 5.10 5.39
N LYS A 42 -3.93 3.86 5.78
CA LYS A 42 -3.60 3.49 7.16
C LYS A 42 -2.11 3.62 7.47
N LEU A 43 -1.26 3.74 6.44
CA LEU A 43 0.17 3.88 6.63
C LEU A 43 0.49 5.33 6.99
N PRO A 44 1.48 5.57 7.86
CA PRO A 44 2.01 6.91 8.05
C PRO A 44 2.57 7.45 6.73
N PRO A 45 2.56 8.79 6.53
CA PRO A 45 3.17 9.39 5.35
C PRO A 45 4.66 9.01 5.30
N PRO A 46 5.22 8.79 4.09
CA PRO A 46 6.64 8.57 3.96
C PRO A 46 7.42 9.75 4.54
N ALA A 47 8.48 9.44 5.29
CA ALA A 47 9.39 10.41 5.90
C ALA A 47 10.28 11.11 4.85
#